data_AF-A0A292QPB5-F1
#
_entry.id   AF-A0A292QPB5-F1
#
_cell.length_a   1.000
_cell.length_b   1.000
_cell.length_c   1.000
_cell.angle_alpha   90.00
_cell.angle_beta   90.00
_cell.angle_gamma   90.00
#
_symmetry.space_group_name_H-M   'P 1'
#
loop_
_entity.id
_entity.type
_entity.pdbx_description
1 polymer ?
#
loop_
_entity_poly.entity_id
_entity_poly.type
_entity_poly.pdbx_seq_one_letter_code
_entity_poly.pdbx_strand_id
1 'polypeptide(L)'
;MFKKLAQQLKAQNAENKYSSVSSPIQNSENPFLKNLSKHALNLYERKTDVKNFTKLALSNPENSSHNQIMDKLFRYGDVIDPFEESKLFDLSDNEHFLRDLGLK
;
A
#
# COMPACT_ATOMS: atom_id res chain seq x y z
N MET A 1 33.94 -15.86 -4.84
CA MET A 1 32.56 -16.09 -4.35
C MET A 1 32.52 -16.78 -2.98
N PHE A 2 33.22 -17.88 -2.76
CA PHE A 2 33.25 -18.60 -1.46
C PHE A 2 33.71 -17.76 -0.24
N LYS A 3 34.72 -16.90 -0.41
CA LYS A 3 35.24 -16.05 0.69
C LYS A 3 34.19 -15.05 1.23
N LYS A 4 33.31 -14.56 0.36
CA LYS A 4 32.24 -13.61 0.71
C LYS A 4 31.14 -14.31 1.52
N LEU A 5 30.79 -15.55 1.14
CA LEU A 5 29.87 -16.41 1.88
C LEU A 5 30.42 -16.79 3.27
N ALA A 6 31.70 -17.15 3.35
CA ALA A 6 32.35 -17.49 4.62
C ALA A 6 32.47 -16.29 5.58
N GLN A 7 32.65 -15.07 5.05
CA GLN A 7 32.61 -13.84 5.85
C GLN A 7 31.20 -13.54 6.37
N GLN A 8 30.17 -13.72 5.55
CA GLN A 8 28.78 -13.53 5.97
C GLN A 8 28.36 -14.52 7.08
N LEU A 9 28.77 -15.79 6.97
CA LEU A 9 28.51 -16.80 7.99
C LEU A 9 29.26 -16.53 9.31
N LYS A 10 30.48 -15.99 9.24
CA LYS A 10 31.23 -15.57 10.44
C LYS A 10 30.60 -14.37 11.14
N ALA A 11 30.07 -13.40 10.38
CA ALA A 11 29.39 -12.24 10.94
C ALA A 11 28.10 -12.63 11.69
N GLN A 12 27.26 -13.50 11.09
CA GLN A 12 26.03 -14.01 11.75
C GLN A 12 26.29 -14.82 13.03
N ASN A 13 27.40 -15.56 13.09
CA ASN A 13 27.75 -16.34 14.28
C ASN A 13 28.38 -15.50 15.41
N ALA A 14 28.85 -14.28 15.11
CA ALA A 14 29.40 -13.38 16.11
C ALA A 14 28.31 -12.61 16.89
N GLU A 15 27.17 -12.31 16.24
CA GLU A 15 26.05 -11.59 16.88
C GLU A 15 25.24 -12.45 17.86
N ASN A 16 25.32 -13.79 17.77
CA ASN A 16 24.55 -14.73 18.60
C ASN A 16 25.24 -15.15 19.91
N LYS A 17 26.26 -14.42 20.40
CA LYS A 17 27.09 -14.87 21.54
C LYS A 17 26.62 -14.50 22.94
N TYR A 18 25.44 -13.90 23.11
CA TYR A 18 24.89 -13.65 24.45
C TYR A 18 23.43 -14.09 24.52
N SER A 19 23.23 -15.35 24.88
CA SER A 19 21.96 -15.86 25.39
C SER A 19 21.68 -15.22 26.75
N SER A 20 21.03 -14.05 26.74
CA SER A 20 20.33 -13.54 27.91
C SER A 20 18.90 -14.06 27.84
N VAL A 21 18.42 -14.54 28.99
CA VAL A 21 17.13 -15.19 29.20
C VAL A 21 16.00 -14.48 28.44
N SER A 22 15.51 -15.09 27.35
CA SER A 22 14.41 -14.58 26.54
C SER A 22 13.19 -15.46 26.74
N SER A 23 12.08 -14.83 27.12
CA SER A 23 10.74 -15.42 27.23
C SER A 23 10.37 -16.34 26.06
N PRO A 24 9.53 -17.39 26.25
CA PRO A 24 9.19 -18.38 25.20
C PRO A 24 8.50 -17.81 23.94
N ILE A 25 8.20 -16.51 23.92
CA ILE A 25 7.44 -15.81 22.87
C ILE A 25 8.35 -14.85 22.08
N GLN A 26 9.58 -14.61 22.52
CA GLN A 26 10.46 -13.65 21.86
C GLN A 26 11.44 -14.37 20.92
N ASN A 27 11.18 -14.15 19.63
CA ASN A 27 12.10 -14.33 18.49
C ASN A 27 12.15 -15.72 17.84
N SER A 28 11.01 -16.19 17.34
CA SER A 28 11.04 -16.97 16.11
C SER A 28 10.29 -16.23 15.00
N GLU A 29 10.96 -15.23 14.42
CA GLU A 29 10.65 -14.84 13.05
C GLU A 29 11.04 -15.99 12.12
N ASN A 30 10.31 -17.11 12.22
CA ASN A 30 10.62 -18.31 11.47
C ASN A 30 10.35 -17.98 10.00
N PRO A 31 11.39 -17.93 9.14
CA PRO A 31 11.22 -17.52 7.74
C PRO A 31 10.25 -18.44 7.01
N PHE A 32 10.11 -19.70 7.46
CA PHE A 32 9.08 -20.62 6.99
C PHE A 32 7.66 -20.14 7.29
N LEU A 33 7.37 -19.70 8.52
CA LEU A 33 6.04 -19.18 8.91
C LEU A 33 5.74 -17.85 8.22
N LYS A 34 6.74 -16.98 8.04
CA LYS A 34 6.60 -15.75 7.25
C LYS A 34 6.30 -16.05 5.78
N ASN A 35 6.98 -17.02 5.18
CA ASN A 35 6.74 -17.45 3.81
C ASN A 35 5.38 -18.13 3.65
N LEU A 36 4.93 -18.92 4.64
CA LEU A 36 3.60 -19.52 4.67
C LEU A 36 2.52 -18.44 4.72
N SER A 37 2.69 -17.42 5.57
CA SER A 37 1.78 -16.27 5.65
C SER A 37 1.69 -15.51 4.33
N LYS A 38 2.84 -15.23 3.69
CA LYS A 38 2.88 -14.60 2.36
C LYS A 38 2.21 -15.46 1.29
N HIS A 39 2.42 -16.77 1.32
CA HIS A 39 1.79 -17.69 0.37
C HIS A 39 0.27 -17.76 0.56
N ALA A 40 -0.20 -17.80 1.80
CA ALA A 40 -1.62 -17.79 2.14
C ALA A 40 -2.29 -16.47 1.70
N LEU A 41 -1.62 -15.33 1.91
CA LEU A 41 -2.08 -14.03 1.45
C LEU A 41 -2.19 -13.99 -0.08
N ASN A 42 -1.15 -14.42 -0.80
CA ASN A 42 -1.16 -14.48 -2.27
C ASN A 42 -2.30 -15.39 -2.81
N LEU A 43 -2.59 -16.51 -2.13
CA LEU A 43 -3.71 -17.38 -2.51
C LEU A 43 -5.07 -16.71 -2.32
N TYR A 44 -5.22 -15.95 -1.23
CA TYR A 44 -6.43 -15.19 -0.96
C TYR A 44 -6.63 -14.06 -1.98
N GLU A 45 -5.58 -13.29 -2.25
CA GLU A 45 -5.57 -12.24 -3.28
C GLU A 45 -5.97 -12.82 -4.63
N ARG A 46 -5.29 -13.89 -5.08
CA ARG A 46 -5.61 -14.55 -6.35
C ARG A 46 -7.07 -15.02 -6.42
N LYS A 47 -7.60 -15.60 -5.34
CA LYS A 47 -8.99 -16.05 -5.29
C LYS A 47 -9.97 -14.87 -5.38
N THR A 48 -9.63 -13.77 -4.73
CA THR A 48 -10.42 -12.54 -4.74
C THR A 48 -10.41 -11.90 -6.12
N ASP A 49 -9.26 -11.84 -6.78
CA ASP A 49 -9.11 -11.33 -8.14
C ASP A 49 -9.93 -12.13 -9.13
N VAL A 50 -9.84 -13.46 -9.10
CA VAL A 50 -10.65 -14.34 -9.95
C VAL A 50 -12.14 -14.09 -9.73
N LYS A 51 -12.59 -13.93 -8.48
CA LYS A 51 -13.99 -13.66 -8.17
C LYS A 51 -14.44 -12.30 -8.72
N ASN A 52 -13.63 -11.26 -8.54
CA ASN A 52 -13.92 -9.92 -9.03
C ASN A 52 -13.95 -9.87 -10.56
N PHE A 53 -12.97 -10.51 -11.20
CA PHE A 53 -12.92 -10.63 -12.66
C PHE A 53 -14.13 -11.38 -13.20
N THR A 54 -14.51 -12.50 -12.59
CA THR A 54 -15.71 -13.26 -12.98
C THR A 54 -16.98 -12.41 -12.85
N LYS A 55 -17.08 -11.62 -11.77
CA LYS A 55 -18.20 -10.68 -11.58
C LYS A 55 -18.24 -9.60 -12.66
N LEU A 56 -17.09 -9.12 -13.12
CA LEU A 56 -16.99 -8.18 -14.25
C LEU A 56 -17.35 -8.84 -15.59
N ALA A 57 -16.84 -10.04 -15.85
CA ALA A 57 -17.12 -10.76 -17.09
C ALA A 57 -18.61 -11.14 -17.24
N LEU A 58 -19.29 -11.38 -16.12
CA LEU A 58 -20.72 -11.67 -16.08
C LEU A 58 -21.59 -10.44 -15.81
N SER A 59 -21.01 -9.24 -15.65
CA SER A 59 -21.81 -8.04 -15.44
C SER A 59 -22.55 -7.69 -16.73
N ASN A 60 -23.76 -7.13 -16.58
CA ASN A 60 -24.49 -6.61 -17.72
C ASN A 60 -23.78 -5.35 -18.23
N PRO A 61 -23.26 -5.32 -19.47
CA PRO A 61 -22.56 -4.15 -20.04
C PRO A 61 -23.46 -2.90 -20.11
N GLU A 62 -24.78 -3.08 -20.17
CA GLU A 62 -25.75 -1.99 -20.20
C GLU A 62 -26.11 -1.46 -18.80
N ASN A 63 -25.51 -2.03 -17.74
CA ASN A 63 -25.77 -1.58 -16.37
C ASN A 63 -25.07 -0.26 -16.08
N SER A 64 -25.79 0.85 -16.30
CA SER A 64 -25.35 2.22 -16.02
C SER A 64 -25.51 2.65 -14.56
N SER A 65 -25.90 1.75 -13.64
CA SER A 65 -26.12 2.13 -12.23
C SER A 65 -24.87 2.71 -11.56
N HIS A 66 -23.67 2.24 -11.91
CA HIS A 66 -22.41 2.81 -11.40
C HIS A 66 -22.12 4.20 -11.98
N ASN A 67 -22.49 4.45 -13.25
CA ASN A 67 -22.38 5.78 -13.86
C ASN A 67 -23.30 6.77 -13.13
N GLN A 68 -24.53 6.35 -12.81
CA GLN A 68 -25.46 7.17 -12.03
C GLN A 68 -24.95 7.47 -10.61
N ILE A 69 -24.22 6.54 -9.99
CA ILE A 69 -23.59 6.76 -8.68
C ILE A 69 -22.46 7.79 -8.81
N MET A 70 -21.59 7.65 -9.81
CA MET A 70 -20.52 8.63 -10.07
C MET A 70 -21.10 10.00 -10.42
N ASP A 71 -22.09 10.06 -11.31
CA ASP A 71 -22.78 11.30 -11.65
C ASP A 71 -23.39 11.96 -10.41
N LYS A 72 -23.99 11.18 -9.51
CA LYS A 72 -24.48 11.73 -8.24
C LYS A 72 -23.35 12.20 -7.33
N LEU A 73 -22.22 11.50 -7.30
CA LEU A 73 -21.06 11.89 -6.50
C LEU A 73 -20.50 13.24 -6.97
N PHE A 74 -20.36 13.44 -8.29
CA PHE A 74 -19.85 14.68 -8.86
C PHE A 74 -20.89 15.80 -8.95
N ARG A 75 -22.19 15.48 -9.00
CA ARG A 75 -23.27 16.49 -9.05
C ARG A 75 -23.79 16.93 -7.68
N TYR A 76 -23.78 16.04 -6.69
CA TYR A 76 -24.37 16.28 -5.36
C TYR A 76 -23.40 16.12 -4.19
N GLY A 77 -22.26 15.45 -4.38
CA GLY A 77 -21.23 15.40 -3.36
C GLY A 77 -20.34 16.63 -3.43
N ASP A 78 -19.88 17.12 -2.27
CA ASP A 78 -18.74 18.02 -2.10
C ASP A 78 -17.42 17.36 -2.57
N VAL A 79 -17.44 16.71 -3.74
CA VAL A 79 -16.23 16.23 -4.40
C VAL A 79 -15.57 17.48 -4.96
N ILE A 80 -14.71 18.06 -4.13
CA ILE A 80 -13.85 19.18 -4.49
C ILE A 80 -13.04 18.73 -5.70
N ASP A 81 -13.35 19.32 -6.86
CA ASP A 81 -12.50 19.16 -8.04
C ASP A 81 -11.11 19.73 -7.68
N PRO A 82 -10.06 18.91 -7.62
CA PRO A 82 -8.73 19.39 -7.27
C PRO A 82 -8.15 20.31 -8.36
N PHE A 83 -8.78 20.38 -9.54
CA PHE A 83 -8.41 21.25 -10.65
C PHE A 83 -9.43 22.37 -10.89
N GLU A 84 -10.33 22.63 -9.93
CA GLU A 84 -11.25 23.76 -10.01
C GLU A 84 -10.43 25.05 -10.16
N GLU A 85 -10.50 25.68 -11.34
CA GLU A 85 -9.66 26.85 -11.68
C GLU A 85 -9.84 27.98 -10.65
N SER A 86 -11.05 28.18 -10.13
CA SER A 86 -11.36 29.14 -9.08
C SER A 86 -10.48 28.94 -7.83
N LYS A 87 -10.39 27.71 -7.33
CA LYS A 87 -9.59 27.37 -6.15
C LYS A 87 -8.10 27.37 -6.42
N LEU A 88 -7.69 27.06 -7.65
CA LEU A 88 -6.30 27.20 -8.08
C LEU A 88 -5.86 28.68 -8.09
N PHE A 89 -6.74 29.58 -8.52
CA PHE A 89 -6.50 31.03 -8.42
C PHE A 89 -6.45 31.49 -6.97
N ASP A 90 -7.32 30.99 -6.10
CA ASP A 90 -7.28 31.32 -4.66
C ASP A 90 -5.95 30.94 -3.99
N LEU A 91 -5.27 29.88 -4.48
CA LEU A 91 -3.93 29.49 -4.00
C LEU A 91 -2.84 30.48 -4.40
N SER A 92 -3.01 31.22 -5.50
CA SER A 92 -2.06 32.23 -5.94
C SER A 92 -2.05 33.48 -5.05
N ASP A 93 -3.14 33.72 -4.32
CA ASP A 93 -3.25 34.80 -3.34
C ASP A 93 -2.94 34.32 -1.90
N ASN A 94 -2.67 33.02 -1.71
CA ASN A 94 -2.36 32.46 -0.40
C ASN A 94 -0.91 32.77 0.02
N GLU A 95 -0.74 33.81 0.82
CA GLU A 95 0.56 34.27 1.34
C GLU A 95 1.37 33.17 2.06
N HIS A 96 0.71 32.28 2.81
CA HIS A 96 1.40 31.20 3.51
C HIS A 96 1.98 30.20 2.51
N PHE A 97 1.18 29.82 1.51
CA PHE A 97 1.59 28.92 0.45
C PHE A 97 2.72 29.51 -0.40
N LEU A 98 2.63 30.79 -0.77
CA LEU A 98 3.69 31.47 -1.53
C LEU A 98 5.01 31.57 -0.77
N ARG A 99 4.96 31.76 0.56
CA ARG A 99 6.15 31.75 1.43
C ARG A 99 6.78 30.37 1.51
N ASP A 100 5.97 29.32 1.65
CA ASP A 100 6.48 27.92 1.67
C ASP A 100 7.16 27.55 0.35
N LEU A 101 6.71 28.13 -0.77
CA LEU A 101 7.32 27.97 -2.09
C LEU A 101 8.53 28.90 -2.34
N GLY A 102 8.83 29.84 -1.44
CA GLY A 102 9.92 30.80 -1.57
C GLY A 102 9.73 31.85 -2.68
N LEU A 103 8.47 32.09 -3.06
CA LEU A 103 8.10 33.04 -4.12
C LEU A 103 7.77 34.44 -3.58
N LYS A 104 7.63 34.59 -2.25
CA LYS A 104 7.43 35.85 -1.52
C LYS A 104 8.29 35.92 -0.27
#